data_AF-A0A7C4DIY2-F1
#
_entry.id   AF-A0A7C4DIY2-F1
#
_cell.length_a   1.000
_cell.length_b   1.000
_cell.length_c   1.000
_cell.angle_alpha   90.00
_cell.angle_beta   90.00
_cell.angle_gamma   90.00
#
_symmetry.space_group_name_H-M   'P 1'
#
loop_
_entity.id
_entity.type
_entity.pdbx_description
1 polymer ?
#
loop_
_entity_poly.entity_id
_entity_poly.type
_entity_poly.pdbx_seq_one_letter_code
_entity_poly.pdbx_strand_id
1 'polypeptide(L)'
;LGGHLVSCHIDAVGRIEGKVTDGDFSRVTISAPPEVISLTVEKGSIAVDGISLTVNGVEADRFCMMVIPETLSRTTLGAKEPGDPVNLETDLIGKYVAKLLGPRLAGNKDEALLKMLKEEGYL
;
A
#
# COMPACT_ATOMS: atom_id res chain seq x y z
N LEU A 1 -6.15 18.14 -3.03
CA LEU A 1 -5.18 17.03 -3.05
C LEU A 1 -5.53 16.13 -4.22
N GLY A 2 -4.56 15.77 -5.08
CA GLY A 2 -4.76 14.87 -6.22
C GLY A 2 -4.35 13.40 -5.95
N GLY A 3 -4.13 13.04 -4.68
CA GLY A 3 -3.69 11.74 -4.19
C GLY A 3 -4.01 11.61 -2.70
N HIS A 4 -3.27 10.78 -1.96
CA HIS A 4 -3.41 10.65 -0.50
C HIS A 4 -2.43 11.55 0.29
N LEU A 5 -2.51 11.50 1.62
CA LEU A 5 -1.59 12.22 2.52
C LEU A 5 -0.24 11.49 2.56
N VAL A 6 0.79 12.14 2.02
CA VAL A 6 2.18 11.66 2.02
C VAL A 6 3.01 12.58 2.91
N SER A 7 3.68 12.01 3.90
CA SER A 7 4.47 12.69 4.93
C SER A 7 5.96 12.74 4.63
N CYS A 8 6.42 11.98 3.63
CA CYS A 8 7.83 11.77 3.31
C CYS A 8 8.61 11.03 4.41
N HIS A 9 7.92 10.23 5.23
CA HIS A 9 8.53 9.33 6.20
C HIS A 9 8.48 7.90 5.66
N ILE A 10 9.62 7.48 5.09
CA ILE A 10 9.77 6.15 4.52
C ILE A 10 9.72 5.10 5.63
N ASP A 11 8.82 4.13 5.48
CA ASP A 11 8.66 3.02 6.42
C ASP A 11 9.64 1.88 6.11
N ALA A 12 9.85 1.60 4.82
CA ALA A 12 10.75 0.55 4.39
C ALA A 12 11.24 0.74 2.94
N VAL A 13 12.18 -0.11 2.53
CA VAL A 13 12.59 -0.29 1.14
C VAL A 13 12.02 -1.61 0.63
N GLY A 14 11.27 -1.55 -0.46
CA GLY A 14 10.83 -2.72 -1.22
C GLY A 14 11.65 -2.92 -2.49
N ARG A 15 11.24 -3.89 -3.32
CA ARG A 15 11.85 -4.14 -4.62
C ARG A 15 10.80 -4.39 -5.69
N ILE A 16 11.03 -3.89 -6.89
CA ILE A 16 10.19 -4.23 -8.04
C ILE A 16 10.45 -5.68 -8.41
N GLU A 17 9.42 -6.53 -8.38
CA GLU A 17 9.52 -7.92 -8.82
C GLU A 17 9.18 -8.07 -10.31
N GLY A 18 8.30 -7.21 -10.81
CA GLY A 18 7.83 -7.30 -12.19
C GLY A 18 7.10 -6.05 -12.65
N LYS A 19 7.22 -5.77 -13.95
CA LYS A 19 6.51 -4.70 -14.65
C LYS A 19 5.96 -5.30 -15.95
N VAL A 20 4.64 -5.47 -16.03
CA VAL A 20 3.97 -6.09 -17.19
C VAL A 20 2.98 -5.09 -17.77
N THR A 21 3.12 -4.78 -19.05
CA THR A 21 2.16 -3.92 -19.77
C THR A 21 0.86 -4.69 -20.02
N ASP A 22 -0.26 -4.07 -19.66
CA ASP A 22 -1.61 -4.61 -19.76
C ASP A 22 -2.50 -3.51 -20.36
N GLY A 23 -2.64 -3.55 -21.69
CA GLY A 23 -3.25 -2.47 -22.46
C GLY A 23 -2.51 -1.14 -22.29
N ASP A 24 -3.24 -0.10 -21.91
CA ASP A 24 -2.67 1.24 -21.69
C ASP A 24 -2.02 1.39 -20.30
N PHE A 25 -2.04 0.38 -19.45
CA PHE A 25 -1.50 0.44 -18.09
C PHE A 25 -0.29 -0.49 -17.95
N SER A 26 0.55 -0.24 -16.96
CA SER A 26 1.54 -1.23 -16.52
C SER A 26 1.21 -1.72 -15.14
N ARG A 27 1.10 -3.04 -14.98
CA ARG A 27 1.04 -3.69 -13.68
C ARG A 27 2.46 -3.74 -13.10
N VAL A 28 2.67 -3.05 -12.00
CA VAL A 28 3.94 -3.06 -11.25
C VAL A 28 3.72 -3.85 -9.97
N THR A 29 4.55 -4.87 -9.75
CA THR A 29 4.52 -5.71 -8.55
C THR A 29 5.74 -5.43 -7.70
N ILE A 30 5.54 -5.22 -6.40
CA ILE A 30 6.58 -4.84 -5.44
C ILE A 30 6.56 -5.81 -4.27
N SER A 31 7.70 -6.43 -3.95
CA SER A 31 7.88 -7.11 -2.68
C SER A 31 8.21 -6.11 -1.59
N ALA A 32 7.65 -6.35 -0.41
CA ALA A 32 7.76 -5.45 0.72
C ALA A 32 7.84 -6.22 2.05
N PRO A 33 8.50 -5.65 3.07
CA PRO A 33 8.53 -6.24 4.40
C PRO A 33 7.13 -6.39 5.04
N PRO A 34 6.96 -7.33 6.00
CA PRO A 34 5.67 -7.59 6.65
C PRO A 34 5.04 -6.35 7.30
N GLU A 35 5.83 -5.43 7.85
CA GLU A 35 5.35 -4.18 8.43
C GLU A 35 4.61 -3.30 7.42
N VAL A 36 5.06 -3.28 6.16
CA VAL A 36 4.37 -2.57 5.07
C VAL A 36 3.13 -3.34 4.64
N ILE A 37 3.26 -4.65 4.41
CA ILE A 37 2.15 -5.50 3.95
C ILE A 37 0.98 -5.42 4.93
N SER A 38 1.25 -5.46 6.24
CA SER A 38 0.20 -5.42 7.28
C SER A 38 -0.62 -4.13 7.31
N LEU A 39 -0.10 -3.05 6.71
CA LEU A 39 -0.76 -1.74 6.61
C LEU A 39 -1.21 -1.43 5.18
N THR A 40 -0.96 -2.34 4.24
CA THR A 40 -1.36 -2.20 2.84
C THR A 40 -2.69 -2.91 2.63
N VAL A 41 -3.67 -2.20 2.11
CA VAL A 41 -5.01 -2.75 1.85
C VAL A 41 -5.35 -2.64 0.38
N GLU A 42 -6.05 -3.65 -0.15
CA GLU A 42 -6.55 -3.59 -1.52
C GLU A 42 -7.48 -2.39 -1.70
N LYS A 43 -7.32 -1.67 -2.82
CA LYS A 43 -7.97 -0.39 -3.14
C LYS A 43 -7.58 0.77 -2.20
N GLY A 44 -6.66 0.53 -1.26
CA GLY A 44 -6.03 1.55 -0.44
C GLY A 44 -4.96 2.34 -1.20
N SER A 45 -4.39 3.32 -0.51
CA SER A 45 -3.30 4.14 -1.03
C SER A 45 -1.96 3.67 -0.47
N ILE A 46 -0.91 3.81 -1.28
CA ILE A 46 0.48 3.64 -0.86
C ILE A 46 1.36 4.62 -1.62
N ALA A 47 2.42 5.13 -1.00
CA ALA A 47 3.43 5.93 -1.66
C ALA A 47 4.63 5.05 -2.03
N VAL A 48 4.97 5.04 -3.33
CA VAL A 48 6.15 4.36 -3.88
C VAL A 48 7.08 5.39 -4.48
N ASP A 49 8.27 5.56 -3.91
CA ASP A 49 9.19 6.67 -4.22
C ASP A 49 8.49 8.05 -4.18
N GLY A 50 7.56 8.22 -3.23
CA GLY A 50 6.77 9.44 -3.06
C GLY A 50 5.59 9.58 -4.04
N ILE A 51 5.37 8.62 -4.94
CA ILE A 51 4.25 8.60 -5.87
C ILE A 51 3.04 7.98 -5.17
N SER A 52 1.98 8.76 -4.99
CA SER A 52 0.70 8.26 -4.48
C SER A 52 0.06 7.34 -5.52
N LEU A 53 -0.10 6.06 -5.18
CA LEU A 53 -0.66 5.03 -6.05
C LEU A 53 -1.76 4.24 -5.34
N THR A 54 -2.67 3.68 -6.12
CA THR A 54 -3.73 2.78 -5.62
C THR A 54 -3.23 1.34 -5.69
N VAL A 55 -3.41 0.61 -4.58
CA VAL A 55 -3.09 -0.81 -4.51
C VAL A 55 -4.18 -1.61 -5.19
N ASN A 56 -3.82 -2.43 -6.18
CA ASN A 56 -4.75 -3.27 -6.92
C ASN A 56 -4.91 -4.67 -6.33
N GLY A 57 -3.90 -5.19 -5.64
CA GLY A 57 -3.91 -6.49 -4.98
C GLY A 57 -2.79 -6.59 -3.95
N VAL A 58 -3.02 -7.37 -2.90
CA VAL A 58 -2.08 -7.63 -1.80
C VAL A 58 -1.96 -9.13 -1.59
N GLU A 59 -0.73 -9.62 -1.47
CA GLU A 59 -0.38 -10.99 -1.12
C GLU A 59 0.46 -10.99 0.17
N ALA A 60 0.98 -12.15 0.59
CA ALA A 60 1.67 -12.30 1.86
C ALA A 60 2.96 -11.46 1.98
N ASP A 61 3.68 -11.25 0.88
CA ASP A 61 5.01 -10.62 0.83
C ASP A 61 5.13 -9.55 -0.27
N ARG A 62 4.04 -9.25 -0.98
CA ARG A 62 4.02 -8.31 -2.10
C ARG A 62 2.67 -7.66 -2.31
N PHE A 63 2.67 -6.60 -3.10
CA PHE A 63 1.46 -5.96 -3.61
C PHE A 63 1.67 -5.53 -5.05
N CYS A 64 0.58 -5.25 -5.77
CA CYS A 64 0.65 -4.73 -7.13
C CYS A 64 -0.22 -3.49 -7.33
N MET A 65 0.13 -2.71 -8.35
CA MET A 65 -0.55 -1.49 -8.75
C MET A 65 -0.65 -1.42 -10.26
N MET A 66 -1.69 -0.76 -10.77
CA MET A 66 -1.87 -0.43 -12.17
C MET A 66 -1.47 1.03 -12.38
N VAL A 67 -0.40 1.25 -13.13
CA VAL A 67 0.20 2.57 -13.32
C VAL A 67 -0.08 3.05 -14.75
N ILE A 68 -0.62 4.27 -14.86
CA ILE A 68 -0.90 4.92 -16.14
C ILE A 68 0.38 5.40 -16.84
N PRO A 69 0.38 5.56 -18.18
CA PRO A 69 1.56 5.99 -18.93
C PRO A 69 2.09 7.36 -18.51
N GLU A 70 1.20 8.30 -18.18
CA GLU A 70 1.55 9.63 -17.69
C GLU A 70 2.37 9.57 -16.40
N THR A 71 2.01 8.68 -15.47
CA THR A 71 2.76 8.50 -14.22
C THR A 71 4.12 7.87 -14.49
N LEU A 72 4.20 6.88 -15.38
CA LEU A 72 5.48 6.26 -15.75
C LEU A 72 6.39 7.27 -16.47
N SER A 73 5.86 8.09 -17.36
CA SER A 73 6.65 9.06 -18.13
C SER A 73 7.15 10.25 -17.30
N ARG A 74 6.44 10.58 -16.21
CA ARG A 74 6.74 11.78 -15.39
C ARG A 74 7.37 11.48 -14.04
N THR A 75 7.64 10.21 -13.74
CA THR A 75 8.25 9.80 -12.47
C THR A 75 9.43 8.86 -12.69
N THR A 76 10.24 8.67 -11.66
CA THR A 76 11.38 7.75 -11.68
C THR A 76 10.94 6.30 -11.88
N LEU A 77 9.69 5.96 -11.54
CA LEU A 77 9.16 4.60 -11.63
C LEU A 77 9.16 4.06 -13.07
N GLY A 78 9.01 4.91 -14.08
CA GLY A 78 9.03 4.48 -15.48
C GLY A 78 10.37 3.89 -15.92
N ALA A 79 11.47 4.44 -15.38
CA ALA A 79 12.84 4.03 -15.70
C ALA A 79 13.35 2.87 -14.83
N LYS A 80 12.61 2.48 -13.78
CA LYS A 80 13.00 1.38 -12.89
C LYS A 80 12.61 0.03 -13.47
N GLU A 81 13.46 -0.96 -13.27
CA GLU A 81 13.33 -2.32 -13.77
C GLU A 81 13.18 -3.33 -12.62
N PRO A 82 12.73 -4.56 -12.90
CA PRO A 82 12.73 -5.62 -11.90
C PRO A 82 14.10 -5.79 -11.22
N GLY A 83 14.09 -5.85 -9.89
CA GLY A 83 15.26 -5.86 -9.02
C GLY A 83 15.57 -4.51 -8.38
N ASP A 84 15.14 -3.40 -8.97
CA ASP A 84 15.41 -2.06 -8.44
C ASP A 84 14.71 -1.81 -7.10
N PRO A 85 15.39 -1.14 -6.15
CA PRO A 85 14.80 -0.79 -4.86
C PRO A 85 13.81 0.37 -5.02
N VAL A 86 12.79 0.42 -4.17
CA VAL A 86 11.83 1.52 -4.08
C VAL A 86 11.56 1.87 -2.62
N ASN A 87 11.41 3.16 -2.33
CA ASN A 87 11.02 3.62 -1.00
C ASN A 87 9.51 3.44 -0.84
N LEU A 88 9.09 2.90 0.30
CA LEU A 88 7.69 2.62 0.60
C LEU A 88 7.24 3.44 1.81
N GLU A 89 6.11 4.13 1.65
CA GLU A 89 5.41 4.82 2.72
C GLU A 89 3.94 4.37 2.71
N THR A 90 3.48 3.78 3.81
CA THR A 90 2.09 3.31 3.95
C THR A 90 1.17 4.47 4.33
N ASP A 91 -0.12 4.33 4.01
CA ASP A 91 -1.12 5.36 4.32
C ASP A 91 -1.14 5.72 5.82
N LEU A 92 -1.09 7.01 6.10
CA LEU A 92 -1.15 7.58 7.44
C LEU A 92 -2.43 7.14 8.17
N ILE A 93 -3.55 7.00 7.46
CA ILE A 93 -4.81 6.51 8.03
C ILE A 93 -4.63 5.08 8.57
N GLY A 94 -3.97 4.20 7.80
CA GLY A 94 -3.66 2.83 8.22
C GLY A 94 -2.83 2.79 9.50
N LYS A 95 -1.82 3.65 9.62
CA LYS A 95 -0.99 3.78 10.83
C LYS A 95 -1.81 4.21 12.05
N TYR A 96 -2.70 5.20 11.89
CA TYR A 96 -3.56 5.65 13.00
C TYR A 96 -4.57 4.58 13.42
N VAL A 97 -5.19 3.89 12.46
CA VAL A 97 -6.12 2.78 12.74
C VAL A 97 -5.38 1.66 13.48
N ALA A 98 -4.20 1.25 13.01
CA ALA A 98 -3.38 0.25 13.68
C ALA A 98 -2.99 0.67 15.11
N LYS A 99 -2.63 1.95 15.32
CA LYS A 99 -2.30 2.47 16.65
C LYS A 99 -3.50 2.49 17.60
N LEU A 100 -4.68 2.86 17.12
CA LEU A 100 -5.91 2.93 17.92
C LEU A 100 -6.45 1.54 18.27
N LEU A 101 -6.35 0.59 17.34
CA LEU A 101 -6.88 -0.77 17.51
C LEU A 101 -5.86 -1.77 18.07
N GLY A 102 -4.56 -1.54 17.91
CA GLY A 102 -3.49 -2.47 18.32
C GLY A 102 -3.59 -2.94 19.78
N PRO A 103 -3.73 -2.02 20.76
CA PRO A 103 -3.93 -2.41 22.18
C PRO A 103 -5.24 -3.17 22.43
N ARG A 104 -6.26 -2.99 21.59
CA ARG A 104 -7.62 -3.56 21.75
C ARG A 104 -7.77 -4.93 21.09
N LEU A 105 -7.02 -5.19 20.01
CA LEU A 105 -7.02 -6.47 19.27
C LEU A 105 -6.03 -7.51 19.84
N ALA A 106 -5.22 -7.13 20.83
CA ALA A 106 -4.40 -8.07 21.58
C ALA A 106 -5.24 -9.07 22.43
N GLY A 107 -6.55 -8.84 22.57
CA GLY A 107 -7.53 -9.78 23.12
C GLY A 107 -8.60 -10.16 22.09
N ASN A 108 -8.65 -11.45 21.73
CA ASN A 108 -9.64 -12.14 20.89
C ASN A 108 -10.07 -11.42 19.59
N LYS A 109 -9.32 -11.70 18.52
CA LYS A 109 -9.18 -10.87 17.31
C LYS A 109 -10.43 -10.67 16.43
N ASP A 110 -11.36 -11.62 16.38
CA ASP A 110 -12.40 -11.60 15.33
C ASP A 110 -13.78 -11.18 15.86
N GLU A 111 -14.23 -11.71 17.00
CA GLU A 111 -15.55 -11.36 17.55
C GLU A 111 -15.60 -9.94 18.13
N ALA A 112 -14.53 -9.48 18.78
CA ALA A 112 -14.48 -8.13 19.35
C ALA A 112 -14.49 -7.06 18.26
N LEU A 113 -13.79 -7.30 17.15
CA LEU A 113 -13.76 -6.41 16.00
C LEU A 113 -15.12 -6.38 15.30
N LEU A 114 -15.70 -7.55 14.99
CA LEU A 114 -17.01 -7.65 14.35
C LEU A 114 -18.13 -7.05 15.20
N LYS A 115 -18.08 -7.23 16.53
CA LYS A 115 -19.04 -6.62 17.45
C LYS A 115 -18.92 -5.10 17.46
N MET A 116 -17.70 -4.56 17.51
CA MET A 116 -17.47 -3.12 17.48
C MET A 116 -17.89 -2.49 16.14
N LEU A 117 -17.57 -3.13 15.02
CA LEU A 117 -17.98 -2.64 13.70
C LEU A 117 -19.51 -2.58 13.56
N LYS A 118 -20.25 -3.52 14.17
CA LYS A 118 -21.72 -3.47 14.25
C LYS A 118 -22.23 -2.37 15.20
N GLU A 119 -21.62 -2.21 16.36
CA GLU A 119 -22.04 -1.20 17.36
C GLU A 119 -21.84 0.24 16.84
N GLU A 120 -20.78 0.47 16.07
CA GLU A 120 -20.45 1.77 15.48
C GLU A 120 -21.06 1.97 14.07
N GLY A 121 -21.83 1.00 13.57
CA GLY A 121 -22.60 1.11 12.32
C GLY A 121 -21.80 1.00 11.02
N TYR A 122 -20.60 0.40 11.07
CA TYR A 122 -19.80 0.07 9.90
C TYR A 122 -20.21 -1.26 9.23
N LEU A 123 -21.00 -2.10 9.93
CA LEU A 123 -21.57 -3.38 9.49
C LEU A 123 -23.04 -3.54 9.88
#